data_AF-A0A943MV56-F1
#
_entry.id   AF-A0A943MV56-F1
#
_cell.length_a   1.000
_cell.length_b   1.000
_cell.length_c   1.000
_cell.angle_alpha   90.00
_cell.angle_beta   90.00
_cell.angle_gamma   90.00
#
_symmetry.space_group_name_H-M   'P 1'
#
loop_
_entity.id
_entity.type
_entity.pdbx_description
1 polymer ?
#
loop_
_entity_poly.entity_id
_entity_poly.type
_entity_poly.pdbx_seq_one_letter_code
_entity_poly.pdbx_strand_id
1 'polypeptide(L)' 'MANDMNGQMCDLAQPTPLPSVTVPAMAYVPFQQFSSIYPPEQGLDNGTIFPELNKPFYGRRGEPR' A
#
# COMPACT_ATOMS: atom_id res chain seq x y z
N MET A 1 19.45 -15.15 -3.28
CA MET A 1 18.32 -15.89 -3.86
C MET A 1 17.09 -15.08 -3.49
N ALA A 2 16.63 -14.23 -4.41
CA ALA A 2 15.45 -13.41 -4.15
C ALA A 2 14.26 -14.38 -4.14
N ASN A 3 13.68 -14.60 -2.96
CA ASN A 3 12.49 -15.44 -2.84
C ASN A 3 11.33 -14.68 -3.48
N ASP A 4 10.97 -15.08 -4.70
CA ASP A 4 9.74 -14.67 -5.35
C ASP A 4 8.56 -15.09 -4.47
N MET A 5 8.08 -14.15 -3.66
CA MET A 5 6.76 -14.25 -3.03
C MET A 5 5.70 -13.97 -4.09
N ASN A 6 5.56 -14.90 -5.03
CA ASN A 6 4.38 -15.00 -5.87
C ASN A 6 3.23 -15.59 -5.04
N GLY A 7 2.85 -14.87 -3.98
CA GLY A 7 1.54 -15.04 -3.39
C GLY A 7 0.55 -14.73 -4.50
N GLN A 8 -0.34 -15.68 -4.78
CA GLN A 8 -1.41 -15.49 -5.74
C GLN A 8 -2.33 -14.35 -5.25
N MET A 9 -1.91 -13.12 -5.48
CA MET A 9 -2.80 -11.97 -5.44
C MET A 9 -3.73 -12.16 -6.63
N CYS A 10 -5.04 -12.11 -6.37
CA CYS A 10 -6.08 -12.35 -7.37
C CYS A 10 -5.65 -11.72 -8.70
N ASP A 11 -5.73 -12.51 -9.78
CA ASP A 11 -5.37 -12.17 -11.16
C ASP A 11 -6.35 -11.10 -11.71
N LEU A 12 -6.37 -9.96 -11.02
CA LEU A 12 -7.13 -8.77 -11.29
C LEU A 12 -6.08 -7.81 -11.82
N ALA A 13 -6.17 -7.46 -13.10
CA ALA A 13 -5.42 -6.33 -13.64
C ALA A 13 -5.45 -5.19 -12.62
N GLN A 14 -4.30 -4.54 -12.36
CA GLN A 14 -4.23 -3.47 -11.37
C GLN A 14 -5.35 -2.46 -11.66
N PRO A 15 -6.33 -2.32 -10.75
CA PRO A 15 -7.51 -1.52 -11.03
C PRO A 15 -7.05 -0.07 -11.16
N THR A 16 -7.49 0.63 -12.20
CA THR A 16 -7.21 2.07 -12.33
C THR A 16 -7.78 2.81 -11.13
N PRO A 17 -7.16 3.93 -10.67
CA PRO A 17 -7.68 4.68 -9.53
C PRO A 17 -9.15 5.08 -9.69
N LEU A 18 -9.57 5.42 -10.91
CA LEU A 18 -10.94 5.76 -11.25
C LEU A 18 -11.43 4.91 -12.42
N PRO A 19 -12.76 4.73 -12.58
CA PRO A 19 -13.32 4.11 -13.77
C PRO A 19 -13.05 4.95 -15.02
N SER A 20 -12.93 4.31 -16.18
CA SER A 20 -12.69 5.00 -17.46
C SER A 20 -13.78 6.03 -17.82
N VAL A 21 -14.99 5.84 -17.29
CA VAL A 21 -16.12 6.77 -17.43
C VAL A 21 -16.55 7.21 -16.03
N THR A 22 -16.46 8.51 -15.77
CA THR A 22 -16.94 9.12 -14.53
C THR A 22 -18.14 10.00 -14.84
N VAL A 23 -19.19 9.89 -14.03
CA VAL A 23 -20.39 10.72 -14.18
C VAL A 23 -20.13 12.08 -13.51
N PRO A 24 -20.49 13.21 -14.14
CA PRO A 24 -20.32 14.53 -13.53
C PRO A 24 -21.03 14.64 -12.19
N ALA A 25 -20.43 15.38 -11.25
CA ALA A 25 -20.94 15.65 -9.90
C ALA A 25 -21.11 14.42 -8.97
N MET A 26 -20.61 13.24 -9.36
CA MET A 26 -20.50 12.09 -8.46
C MET A 26 -19.13 12.06 -7.76
N ALA A 27 -19.13 11.71 -6.47
CA ALA A 27 -17.90 11.49 -5.72
C ALA A 27 -17.46 10.01 -5.82
N TYR A 28 -16.17 9.78 -6.09
CA TYR A 28 -15.58 8.44 -6.18
C TYR A 28 -14.44 8.30 -5.18
N VAL A 29 -14.33 7.11 -4.60
CA VAL A 29 -13.16 6.71 -3.81
C VAL A 29 -12.17 6.02 -4.75
N PRO A 30 -10.93 6.51 -4.87
CA PRO A 30 -9.99 5.90 -5.79
C PRO A 30 -9.51 4.54 -5.29
N PHE A 31 -9.33 3.59 -6.20
CA PHE A 31 -8.66 2.32 -5.87
C PHE A 31 -7.21 2.58 -5.46
N GLN A 32 -6.82 2.02 -4.31
CA GLN A 32 -5.45 2.10 -3.83
C GLN A 32 -4.50 1.37 -4.78
N GLN A 33 -3.45 2.07 -5.20
CA GLN A 33 -2.38 1.50 -6.03
C GLN A 33 -1.27 1.03 -5.12
N PHE A 34 -0.89 -0.25 -5.23
CA PHE A 34 0.25 -0.78 -4.49
C PHE A 34 1.53 -0.60 -5.30
N SER A 35 2.58 -0.08 -4.65
CA SER A 35 3.91 0.10 -5.23
C SER A 35 4.85 -1.03 -4.77
N SER A 36 6.14 -0.72 -4.55
CA SER A 36 7.11 -1.67 -3.99
C SER A 36 6.72 -2.08 -2.57
N ILE A 37 6.96 -3.36 -2.24
CA ILE A 37 6.78 -3.90 -0.89
C ILE A 37 8.13 -4.14 -0.20
N TYR A 38 8.15 -4.09 1.12
CA TYR A 38 9.28 -4.54 1.92
C TYR A 38 9.43 -6.06 1.86
N PRO A 39 10.66 -6.59 2.04
CA PRO A 39 10.86 -7.99 2.38
C PRO A 39 10.07 -8.38 3.64
N PRO A 40 9.65 -9.65 3.79
CA PRO A 40 8.81 -10.08 4.91
C PRO A 40 9.37 -9.75 6.29
N GLU A 41 10.67 -9.92 6.49
CA GLU A 41 11.34 -9.63 7.77
C GLU A 41 11.22 -8.14 8.12
N GLN A 42 11.50 -7.25 7.17
CA GLN A 42 11.34 -5.81 7.35
C GLN A 42 9.87 -5.40 7.49
N GLY A 43 8.96 -6.07 6.80
CA GLY A 43 7.53 -5.81 6.92
C GLY A 43 6.99 -6.17 8.30
N LEU A 44 7.50 -7.26 8.88
CA LEU A 44 7.18 -7.68 10.25
C LEU A 44 7.69 -6.66 11.27
N ASP A 45 8.95 -6.22 11.13
CA ASP A 45 9.57 -5.23 12.04
C ASP A 45 8.86 -3.88 12.01
N ASN A 46 8.47 -3.40 10.82
CA ASN A 46 7.79 -2.12 10.64
C ASN A 46 6.26 -2.19 10.89
N GLY A 47 5.68 -3.39 11.02
CA GLY A 47 4.23 -3.60 11.15
C GLY A 47 3.43 -3.34 9.87
N THR A 48 4.08 -3.17 8.72
CA THR A 48 3.47 -3.05 7.40
C THR A 48 4.46 -3.46 6.31
N ILE A 49 3.99 -4.21 5.30
CA ILE A 49 4.80 -4.50 4.10
C ILE A 49 4.83 -3.34 3.10
N PHE A 50 3.94 -2.36 3.26
CA PHE A 50 3.81 -1.23 2.35
C PHE A 50 4.62 -0.04 2.91
N PRO A 51 5.73 0.38 2.25
CA PRO A 51 6.59 1.47 2.72
C PRO A 51 5.84 2.78 2.92
N GLU A 52 4.88 3.08 2.05
CA GLU A 52 4.03 4.27 2.12
C GLU A 52 3.16 4.35 3.39
N LEU A 53 2.88 3.20 4.00
CA LEU A 53 2.13 3.09 5.25
C LEU A 53 3.04 3.06 6.48
N ASN A 54 4.36 2.99 6.31
CA ASN A 54 5.32 3.06 7.41
C ASN A 54 5.44 4.51 7.90
N LYS A 55 4.48 4.92 8.75
CA LYS A 55 4.39 6.28 9.31
C LYS A 55 4.77 6.23 10.79
N PRO A 56 6.01 6.63 11.15
CA PRO A 56 6.44 6.60 12.55
C PRO A 56 5.55 7.49 13.41
N PHE A 57 5.05 6.94 14.51
CA PHE A 57 4.21 7.67 15.46
C PHE A 57 5.07 8.35 16.52
N TYR A 58 5.35 9.64 16.33
CA TYR A 58 6.20 10.42 17.24
C TYR A 58 5.47 10.99 18.48
N GLY A 59 4.15 10.76 18.61
CA GLY A 59 3.34 11.31 19.69
C GLY A 59 3.44 12.84 19.84
N ARG A 60 3.03 13.39 21.00
CA ARG A 60 3.05 14.84 21.28
C ARG A 60 4.46 15.46 21.36
N ARG A 61 5.52 14.66 21.44
CA ARG A 61 6.90 15.15 21.67
C ARG A 61 7.81 15.04 20.46
N GLY A 62 7.37 14.44 19.36
CA GLY A 62 8.15 14.43 18.12
C GLY A 62 9.36 13.49 18.14
N GLU A 63 9.59 12.74 19.22
CA GLU A 63 10.74 11.84 19.32
C GLU A 63 10.38 10.41 18.90
N PRO A 64 11.24 9.75 18.09
CA PRO A 64 11.15 8.31 17.86
C PRO A 64 11.31 7.58 19.20
N ARG A 65 10.54 6.51 19.42
CA ARG A 65 10.74 5.60 20.55
C ARG A 65 11.89 4.64 20.31
#